data_AF-A0A354B7P7-F1
#
_entry.id   AF-A0A354B7P7-F1
#
_cell.length_a   1.000
_cell.length_b   1.000
_cell.length_c   1.000
_cell.angle_alpha   90.00
_cell.angle_beta   90.00
_cell.angle_gamma   90.00
#
_symmetry.space_group_name_H-M   'P 1'
#
loop_
_entity.id
_entity.type
_entity.pdbx_description
1 polymer ?
#
loop_
_entity_poly.entity_id
_entity_poly.type
_entity_poly.pdbx_seq_one_letter_code
_entity_poly.pdbx_strand_id
1 'polypeptide(L)'
;MPTAIPHVSLAHLPTPLEPLDRLSAALGGPRIWMKRDDATGLAIGGNKVRKLEYLLADALEQDADVVLTIGATQSNHCRQTAAAAARLGIECELLLEHRFPEWPDAYNRGGNLQLDALLGATVLDHPAGTDMDAALAARADEL
;
A
#
# COMPACT_ATOMS: atom_id res chain seq x y z
N MET A 1 -0.72 2.28 32.78
CA MET A 1 -0.30 1.58 31.54
C MET A 1 -0.68 2.50 30.40
N PRO A 2 0.22 2.89 29.48
CA PRO A 2 -0.24 3.58 28.28
C PRO A 2 -1.23 2.65 27.56
N THR A 3 -2.41 3.17 27.25
CA THR A 3 -3.44 2.46 26.49
C THR A 3 -2.83 2.07 25.14
N ALA A 4 -3.05 0.81 24.73
CA ALA A 4 -2.59 0.34 23.43
C ALA A 4 -3.24 1.21 22.33
N ILE A 5 -2.45 1.62 21.33
CA ILE A 5 -2.97 2.32 20.16
C ILE A 5 -3.89 1.34 19.40
N PRO A 6 -5.14 1.72 19.09
CA PRO A 6 -6.06 0.87 18.33
C PRO A 6 -5.46 0.42 17.00
N HIS A 7 -5.72 -0.82 16.61
CA HIS A 7 -5.32 -1.37 15.31
C HIS A 7 -6.28 -2.47 14.87
N VAL A 8 -6.37 -2.69 13.57
CA VAL A 8 -7.01 -3.87 12.98
C VAL A 8 -5.95 -4.89 12.56
N SER A 9 -6.27 -6.18 12.61
CA SER A 9 -5.34 -7.24 12.19
C SER A 9 -5.51 -7.58 10.71
N LEU A 10 -4.60 -7.11 9.87
CA LEU A 10 -4.58 -7.30 8.43
C LEU A 10 -3.31 -8.05 7.95
N ALA A 11 -2.21 -7.92 8.67
CA ALA A 11 -0.92 -8.50 8.31
C ALA A 11 -0.66 -9.84 9.01
N HIS A 12 0.07 -10.72 8.34
CA HIS A 12 0.62 -11.93 8.97
C HIS A 12 1.88 -11.57 9.76
N LEU A 13 1.74 -11.42 11.09
CA LEU A 13 2.81 -10.99 11.99
C LEU A 13 3.08 -12.04 13.10
N PRO A 14 4.32 -12.11 13.64
CA PRO A 14 5.53 -11.42 13.18
C PRO A 14 6.06 -12.01 11.86
N THR A 15 6.62 -11.19 10.97
CA THR A 15 7.25 -11.73 9.75
C THR A 15 8.68 -12.23 10.02
N PRO A 16 9.14 -13.25 9.27
CA PRO A 16 10.44 -13.90 9.52
C PRO A 16 11.66 -12.99 9.49
N LEU A 17 12.69 -13.38 10.25
CA LEU A 17 14.08 -12.92 10.07
C LEU A 17 14.86 -14.04 9.40
N GLU A 18 15.38 -13.79 8.20
CA GLU A 18 16.11 -14.78 7.42
C GLU A 18 17.59 -14.43 7.30
N PRO A 19 18.51 -15.34 7.65
CA PRO A 19 19.93 -15.10 7.45
C PRO A 19 20.27 -15.19 5.97
N LEU A 20 21.06 -14.24 5.46
CA LEU A 20 21.52 -14.22 4.07
C LEU A 20 22.95 -14.77 3.96
N ASP A 21 23.16 -16.02 4.40
CA ASP A 21 24.50 -16.59 4.60
C ASP A 21 25.37 -16.55 3.33
N ARG A 22 24.77 -16.80 2.14
CA ARG A 22 25.49 -16.71 0.86
C ARG A 22 25.96 -15.29 0.54
N LEU A 23 25.13 -14.28 0.85
CA LEU A 23 25.49 -12.88 0.63
C LEU A 23 26.60 -12.45 1.60
N SER A 24 26.46 -12.83 2.88
CA SER A 24 27.51 -12.62 3.88
C SER A 24 28.84 -13.23 3.45
N ALA A 25 28.84 -14.48 2.95
CA ALA A 25 30.05 -15.12 2.45
C ALA A 25 30.64 -14.38 1.24
N ALA A 26 29.80 -13.98 0.28
CA ALA A 26 30.24 -13.27 -0.92
C ALA A 26 30.91 -11.91 -0.63
N LEU A 27 30.52 -11.26 0.47
CA LEU A 27 31.07 -9.97 0.90
C LEU A 27 32.24 -10.10 1.89
N GLY A 28 32.60 -11.32 2.31
CA GLY A 28 33.60 -11.52 3.37
C GLY A 28 33.11 -11.10 4.76
N GLY A 29 31.79 -11.07 4.97
CA GLY A 29 31.12 -10.46 6.12
C GLY A 29 30.50 -9.09 5.78
N PRO A 30 29.76 -8.46 6.71
CA PRO A 30 29.29 -8.97 8.00
C PRO A 30 28.18 -10.03 7.84
N ARG A 31 27.67 -10.56 8.97
CA ARG A 31 26.46 -11.39 8.98
C ARG A 31 25.24 -10.53 8.65
N ILE A 32 24.56 -10.84 7.55
CA ILE A 32 23.42 -10.08 7.04
C ILE A 32 22.15 -10.88 7.31
N TRP A 33 21.13 -10.17 7.76
CA TRP A 33 19.78 -10.69 7.98
C TRP A 33 18.77 -9.85 7.21
N MET A 34 17.71 -10.49 6.75
CA MET A 34 16.56 -9.83 6.14
C MET A 34 15.34 -9.99 7.02
N LYS A 35 14.74 -8.87 7.41
CA LYS A 35 13.39 -8.85 7.98
C LYS A 35 12.39 -8.88 6.83
N ARG A 36 11.66 -9.99 6.68
CA ARG A 36 10.78 -10.28 5.54
C ARG A 36 9.45 -9.53 5.62
N ASP A 37 9.50 -8.20 5.58
CA ASP A 37 8.30 -7.37 5.58
C ASP A 37 7.51 -7.44 4.26
N ASP A 38 8.09 -8.04 3.22
CA ASP A 38 7.38 -8.49 2.03
C ASP A 38 6.39 -9.65 2.34
N ALA A 39 6.64 -10.46 3.36
CA ALA A 39 5.83 -11.63 3.71
C ALA A 39 4.64 -11.32 4.64
N THR A 40 4.13 -10.09 4.62
CA THR A 40 2.98 -9.68 5.46
C THR A 40 1.62 -10.16 4.93
N GLY A 41 1.56 -10.81 3.77
CA GLY A 41 0.41 -11.58 3.29
C GLY A 41 -0.69 -10.78 2.56
N LEU A 42 -1.01 -9.56 2.98
CA LEU A 42 -2.11 -8.79 2.39
C LEU A 42 -1.82 -8.41 0.92
N ALA A 43 -2.57 -9.04 0.01
CA ALA A 43 -2.49 -8.89 -1.44
C ALA A 43 -1.04 -8.86 -1.94
N ILE A 44 -0.26 -9.93 -1.76
CA ILE A 44 1.21 -10.06 -2.01
C ILE A 44 2.14 -9.43 -0.96
N GLY A 45 1.60 -8.76 0.06
CA GLY A 45 2.37 -8.26 1.20
C GLY A 45 3.23 -7.03 0.90
N GLY A 46 4.12 -6.67 1.83
CA GLY A 46 4.87 -5.43 1.86
C GLY A 46 4.74 -4.69 3.19
N ASN A 47 5.55 -3.65 3.38
CA ASN A 47 5.63 -2.95 4.66
C ASN A 47 4.43 -2.02 4.96
N LYS A 48 3.63 -1.62 3.96
CA LYS A 48 2.60 -0.57 4.17
C LYS A 48 1.44 -1.07 5.01
N VAL A 49 1.10 -2.35 4.92
CA VAL A 49 0.03 -2.93 5.76
C VAL A 49 0.27 -2.70 7.25
N ARG A 50 1.52 -2.72 7.74
CA ARG A 50 1.84 -2.43 9.15
C ARG A 50 1.38 -1.04 9.59
N LYS A 51 1.40 -0.05 8.69
CA LYS A 51 0.94 1.32 8.96
C LYS A 51 -0.58 1.39 8.84
N LEU A 52 -1.12 0.75 7.80
CA LEU A 52 -2.54 0.73 7.50
C LEU A 52 -3.35 0.08 8.62
N GLU A 53 -2.82 -0.91 9.35
CA GLU A 53 -3.49 -1.50 10.52
C GLU A 53 -3.92 -0.45 11.57
N TYR A 54 -3.16 0.63 11.73
CA TYR A 54 -3.49 1.72 12.66
C TYR A 54 -4.36 2.79 12.01
N LEU A 55 -4.02 3.22 10.79
CA LEU A 55 -4.77 4.26 10.08
C LEU A 55 -6.20 3.83 9.76
N LEU A 56 -6.40 2.55 9.43
CA LEU A 56 -7.73 2.03 9.12
C LEU A 56 -8.52 1.68 10.38
N ALA A 57 -7.86 1.45 11.52
CA ALA A 57 -8.57 1.39 12.79
C ALA A 57 -9.17 2.75 13.14
N ASP A 58 -8.40 3.83 12.95
CA ASP A 58 -8.88 5.21 13.13
C ASP A 58 -10.02 5.55 12.14
N ALA A 59 -9.88 5.17 10.85
CA ALA A 59 -10.95 5.34 9.86
C ALA A 59 -12.25 4.64 10.26
N LEU A 60 -12.17 3.41 10.80
CA LEU A 60 -13.32 2.68 11.30
C LEU A 60 -13.93 3.33 12.55
N GLU A 61 -13.11 3.86 13.46
CA GLU A 61 -13.60 4.60 14.64
C GLU A 61 -14.32 5.90 14.26
N GLN A 62 -13.98 6.48 13.12
CA GLN A 62 -14.62 7.68 12.56
C GLN A 62 -15.79 7.37 11.63
N ASP A 63 -16.20 6.10 11.51
CA ASP A 63 -17.25 5.65 10.58
C ASP A 63 -17.00 6.10 9.13
N ALA A 64 -15.73 6.15 8.69
CA ALA A 64 -15.38 6.52 7.33
C ALA A 64 -15.95 5.51 6.31
N ASP A 65 -16.56 6.03 5.26
CA ASP A 65 -17.15 5.28 4.14
C ASP A 65 -16.17 5.05 2.99
N VAL A 66 -15.22 5.96 2.81
CA VAL A 66 -14.19 5.90 1.77
C VAL A 66 -12.79 6.22 2.29
N VAL A 67 -11.79 5.50 1.77
CA VAL A 67 -10.36 5.80 1.99
C VAL A 67 -9.72 6.22 0.69
N LEU A 68 -9.18 7.44 0.69
CA LEU A 68 -8.43 8.03 -0.41
C LEU A 68 -6.92 7.87 -0.17
N THR A 69 -6.15 7.55 -1.21
CA THR A 69 -4.69 7.66 -1.17
C THR A 69 -4.09 7.99 -2.53
N ILE A 70 -2.90 8.57 -2.52
CA ILE A 70 -2.14 8.90 -3.73
C ILE A 70 -1.00 7.90 -3.99
N GLY A 71 -0.58 7.79 -5.25
CA GLY A 71 0.61 7.03 -5.64
C GLY A 71 0.98 7.21 -7.10
N ALA A 72 2.03 6.50 -7.53
CA ALA A 72 2.33 6.33 -8.96
C ALA A 72 1.65 5.06 -9.50
N THR A 73 1.63 4.89 -10.83
CA THR A 73 0.97 3.77 -11.54
C THR A 73 1.22 2.37 -10.96
N GLN A 74 2.43 2.10 -10.42
CA GLN A 74 2.81 0.81 -9.83
C GLN A 74 2.96 0.85 -8.30
N SER A 75 2.22 1.73 -7.62
CA SER A 75 2.32 1.96 -6.18
C SER A 75 1.95 0.72 -5.36
N ASN A 76 2.93 0.16 -4.65
CA ASN A 76 2.67 -0.87 -3.64
C ASN A 76 1.79 -0.37 -2.49
N HIS A 77 1.82 0.94 -2.22
CA HIS A 77 0.99 1.53 -1.17
C HIS A 77 -0.48 1.51 -1.55
N CYS A 78 -0.81 1.99 -2.75
CA CYS A 78 -2.18 2.00 -3.27
C CYS A 78 -2.77 0.60 -3.27
N ARG A 79 -2.02 -0.39 -3.77
CA ARG A 79 -2.41 -1.80 -3.75
C ARG A 79 -2.66 -2.37 -2.36
N GLN A 80 -1.82 -2.03 -1.37
CA GLN A 80 -2.07 -2.47 0.01
C GLN A 80 -3.24 -1.73 0.65
N THR A 81 -3.48 -0.46 0.30
CA THR A 81 -4.64 0.31 0.77
C THR A 81 -5.94 -0.25 0.20
N ALA A 82 -6.02 -0.47 -1.12
CA ALA A 82 -7.16 -1.11 -1.78
C ALA A 82 -7.48 -2.48 -1.18
N ALA A 83 -6.46 -3.32 -0.96
CA ALA A 83 -6.65 -4.63 -0.35
C ALA A 83 -7.16 -4.57 1.09
N ALA A 84 -6.69 -3.59 1.85
CA ALA A 84 -7.12 -3.40 3.23
C ALA A 84 -8.55 -2.88 3.31
N ALA A 85 -8.89 -1.86 2.50
CA ALA A 85 -10.23 -1.29 2.40
C ALA A 85 -11.25 -2.36 1.96
N ALA A 86 -10.94 -3.12 0.91
CA ALA A 86 -11.79 -4.23 0.44
C ALA A 86 -12.03 -5.30 1.52
N ARG A 87 -11.02 -5.59 2.36
CA ARG A 87 -11.15 -6.55 3.47
C ARG A 87 -12.00 -6.01 4.63
N LEU A 88 -12.04 -4.70 4.83
CA LEU A 88 -12.80 -4.05 5.88
C LEU A 88 -14.20 -3.62 5.42
N GLY A 89 -14.50 -3.70 4.11
CA GLY A 89 -15.77 -3.27 3.55
C GLY A 89 -15.89 -1.74 3.42
N ILE A 90 -14.77 -1.03 3.27
CA ILE A 90 -14.71 0.42 3.07
C ILE A 90 -14.42 0.67 1.58
N GLU A 91 -15.04 1.70 0.99
CA GLU A 91 -14.71 2.10 -0.38
C GLU A 91 -13.27 2.61 -0.47
N CYS A 92 -12.65 2.47 -1.64
CA CYS A 92 -11.28 2.91 -1.84
C CYS A 92 -11.12 3.62 -3.17
N GLU A 93 -10.57 4.82 -3.10
CA GLU A 93 -10.20 5.61 -4.26
C GLU A 93 -8.69 5.87 -4.28
N LEU A 94 -8.08 5.60 -5.43
CA LEU A 94 -6.65 5.69 -5.66
C LEU A 94 -6.37 6.77 -6.70
N LEU A 95 -5.75 7.86 -6.28
CA LEU A 95 -5.28 8.90 -7.21
C LEU A 95 -3.88 8.54 -7.69
N LEU A 96 -3.74 8.16 -8.96
CA LEU A 96 -2.50 7.66 -9.54
C LEU A 96 -1.88 8.66 -10.52
N GLU A 97 -0.67 9.09 -10.22
CA GLU A 97 0.14 9.93 -11.09
C GLU A 97 0.85 9.08 -12.16
N HIS A 98 0.50 9.29 -13.43
CA HIS A 98 1.11 8.64 -14.59
C HIS A 98 2.38 9.36 -15.02
N ARG A 99 3.48 9.06 -14.32
CA ARG A 99 4.79 9.68 -14.55
C ARG A 99 5.46 9.26 -15.86
N PHE A 100 5.12 8.09 -16.37
CA PHE A 100 5.78 7.46 -17.51
C PHE A 100 4.76 6.85 -18.48
N PRO A 101 3.86 7.65 -19.07
CA PRO A 101 2.81 7.15 -19.95
C PRO A 101 3.37 6.48 -21.22
N GLU A 102 4.60 6.82 -21.62
CA GLU A 102 5.28 6.24 -22.77
C GLU A 102 5.83 4.83 -22.53
N TRP A 103 5.80 4.34 -21.28
CA TRP A 103 6.30 3.01 -20.95
C TRP A 103 5.39 1.90 -21.51
N PRO A 104 5.91 0.66 -21.60
CA PRO A 104 5.16 -0.44 -22.18
C PRO A 104 3.83 -0.71 -21.48
N ASP A 105 2.88 -1.29 -22.20
CA ASP A 105 1.57 -1.70 -21.69
C ASP A 105 1.64 -2.56 -20.42
N ALA A 106 2.70 -3.37 -20.26
CA ALA A 106 2.92 -4.16 -19.05
C ALA A 106 3.04 -3.28 -17.79
N TYR A 107 3.60 -2.07 -17.91
CA TYR A 107 3.66 -1.09 -16.84
C TYR A 107 2.32 -0.37 -16.66
N ASN A 108 1.70 0.05 -17.76
CA ASN A 108 0.49 0.88 -17.73
C ASN A 108 -0.82 0.10 -17.52
N ARG A 109 -0.79 -1.24 -17.55
CA ARG A 109 -1.99 -2.08 -17.37
C ARG A 109 -1.77 -3.32 -16.49
N GLY A 110 -0.53 -3.67 -16.16
CA GLY A 110 -0.19 -4.86 -15.38
C GLY A 110 0.13 -4.57 -13.93
N GLY A 111 0.69 -5.56 -13.23
CA GLY A 111 1.29 -5.37 -11.90
C GLY A 111 0.31 -4.91 -10.82
N ASN A 112 0.72 -3.96 -9.99
CA ASN A 112 -0.10 -3.41 -8.90
C ASN A 112 -1.39 -2.78 -9.42
N LEU A 113 -1.35 -2.04 -10.55
CA LEU A 113 -2.55 -1.45 -11.15
C LEU A 113 -3.62 -2.49 -11.49
N GLN A 114 -3.20 -3.66 -12.00
CA GLN A 114 -4.12 -4.76 -12.26
C GLN A 114 -4.73 -5.30 -10.96
N LEU A 115 -3.94 -5.39 -9.89
CA LEU A 115 -4.42 -5.82 -8.59
C LEU A 115 -5.40 -4.80 -7.98
N ASP A 116 -5.14 -3.50 -8.12
CA ASP A 116 -6.02 -2.42 -7.66
C ASP A 116 -7.43 -2.58 -8.23
N ALA A 117 -7.53 -2.81 -9.55
CA ALA A 117 -8.79 -3.07 -10.22
C ALA A 117 -9.48 -4.37 -9.75
N LEU A 118 -8.72 -5.46 -9.54
CA LEU A 118 -9.26 -6.73 -9.03
C LEU A 118 -9.75 -6.63 -7.58
N LEU A 119 -9.16 -5.73 -6.81
CA LEU A 119 -9.56 -5.44 -5.42
C LEU A 119 -10.76 -4.48 -5.33
N GLY A 120 -11.24 -3.98 -6.47
CA GLY A 120 -12.44 -3.14 -6.56
C GLY A 120 -12.21 -1.68 -6.20
N ALA A 121 -10.96 -1.19 -6.21
CA ALA A 121 -10.69 0.21 -5.98
C ALA A 121 -11.04 1.06 -7.23
N THR A 122 -11.57 2.25 -7.00
CA THR A 122 -11.72 3.27 -8.05
C THR A 122 -10.38 3.93 -8.28
N VAL A 123 -9.90 3.95 -9.53
CA VAL A 123 -8.63 4.57 -9.91
C VAL A 123 -8.89 5.88 -10.62
N LEU A 124 -8.30 6.96 -10.12
CA LEU A 124 -8.35 8.30 -10.68
C LEU A 124 -6.98 8.67 -11.24
N ASP A 125 -6.91 8.78 -12.56
CA ASP A 125 -5.64 9.01 -13.26
C ASP A 125 -5.29 10.50 -13.31
N HIS A 126 -4.08 10.84 -12.91
CA HIS A 126 -3.53 12.19 -12.94
C HIS A 126 -2.26 12.26 -13.81
N PRO A 127 -2.05 13.35 -14.57
CA PRO A 127 -0.84 13.53 -15.37
C PRO A 127 0.41 13.74 -14.50
N ALA A 128 1.57 13.44 -15.08
CA ALA A 128 2.86 13.72 -14.44
C ALA A 128 2.99 15.20 -14.04
N GLY A 129 3.46 15.46 -12.83
CA GLY A 129 3.66 16.80 -12.28
C GLY A 129 2.42 17.43 -11.66
N THR A 130 1.32 16.68 -11.52
CA THR A 130 0.16 17.12 -10.72
C THR A 130 0.56 17.30 -9.25
N ASP A 131 0.04 18.37 -8.63
CA ASP A 131 0.03 18.50 -7.17
C ASP A 131 -0.98 17.49 -6.60
N MET A 132 -0.47 16.30 -6.28
CA MET A 132 -1.30 15.18 -5.83
C MET A 132 -1.94 15.44 -4.46
N ASP A 133 -1.32 16.24 -3.60
CA ASP A 133 -1.88 16.58 -2.30
C ASP A 133 -3.07 17.53 -2.47
N ALA A 134 -2.94 18.54 -3.34
CA ALA A 134 -4.06 19.40 -3.70
C ALA A 134 -5.19 18.62 -4.41
N ALA A 135 -4.86 17.69 -5.29
CA ALA A 135 -5.85 16.83 -5.96
C ALA A 135 -6.59 15.92 -4.96
N LEU A 136 -5.87 15.35 -3.99
CA LEU A 136 -6.45 14.53 -2.92
C LEU A 136 -7.41 15.34 -2.06
N ALA A 137 -7.01 16.55 -1.65
CA ALA A 137 -7.86 17.44 -0.85
C ALA A 137 -9.12 17.85 -1.63
N ALA A 138 -8.98 18.23 -2.91
CA ALA A 138 -10.11 18.56 -3.75
C ALA A 138 -11.08 17.38 -3.92
N ARG A 139 -10.56 16.15 -4.07
CA ARG A 139 -11.42 14.96 -4.15
C ARG A 139 -12.13 14.66 -2.84
N ALA A 140 -11.46 14.86 -1.71
CA ALA A 140 -12.07 14.69 -0.40
C ALA A 140 -13.23 15.68 -0.15
N ASP A 141 -13.14 16.92 -0.66
CA ASP A 141 -14.20 17.92 -0.55
C ASP A 141 -15.46 17.60 -1.41
N GLU A 142 -15.36 16.67 -2.36
CA GLU A 142 -16.47 16.23 -3.22
C GLU A 142 -17.30 15.07 -2.64
N LEU A 143 -16.84 14.45 -1.56
CA LEU A 143 -17.43 13.29 -0.89
C LEU A 143 -18.18 13.74 0.37
#